data_AF-A0A1H9VQ72-F1
#
_entry.id   AF-A0A1H9VQ72-F1
#
_cell.length_a   1.000
_cell.length_b   1.000
_cell.length_c   1.000
_cell.angle_alpha   90.00
_cell.angle_beta   90.00
_cell.angle_gamma   90.00
#
_symmetry.space_group_name_H-M   'P 1'
#
loop_
_entity.id
_entity.type
_entity.pdbx_description
1 polymer ?
#
loop_
_entity_poly.entity_id
_entity_poly.type
_entity_poly.pdbx_seq_one_letter_code
_entity_poly.pdbx_strand_id
1 'polypeptide(L)'
;MGGTMGSETTRAGRRGRVAKAPEGDEPAAVFARQLWELKQQAGDPSYDAMRQDHGALASKSALSAAARGAQLPSWETTWEFVRSLEVGVLGQDEQRVRARWRQRWDRAAAVPAPVTPAERPAVPATGRQRERWVLGAAAAIGVLLVIALWPRPDRPVPATIAEPCEATWLCLYRNIGFDDMNFRTQRQNACWRLADYDLQDAVFSYDNNMPVAGRFYDSAKAEAGNIRAGDSSRDSSALTGAQWFCTGSARP
;
A
#
# COMPACT_ATOMS: atom_id res chain seq x y z
N MET A 1 52.34 -44.73 -6.56
CA MET A 1 51.67 -44.58 -5.25
C MET A 1 51.39 -43.10 -5.07
N GLY A 2 50.24 -42.60 -5.57
CA GLY A 2 49.06 -42.16 -4.78
C GLY A 2 49.11 -40.63 -4.66
N GLY A 3 48.28 -39.81 -5.33
CA GLY A 3 46.82 -39.61 -5.12
C GLY A 3 46.61 -38.95 -3.74
N THR A 4 46.13 -37.71 -3.56
CA THR A 4 44.85 -37.10 -3.96
C THR A 4 44.86 -35.59 -3.65
N MET A 5 44.58 -34.69 -4.61
CA MET A 5 43.33 -33.90 -4.72
C MET A 5 42.46 -33.81 -3.45
N GLY A 6 42.46 -32.65 -2.79
CA GLY A 6 41.44 -32.23 -1.84
C GLY A 6 40.52 -31.22 -2.53
N SER A 7 39.37 -31.73 -2.98
CA SER A 7 38.34 -31.02 -3.73
C SER A 7 37.63 -29.94 -2.92
N GLU A 8 37.57 -28.77 -3.54
CA GLU A 8 36.65 -27.66 -3.30
C GLU A 8 35.20 -28.15 -3.44
N THR A 9 34.47 -28.27 -2.33
CA THR A 9 33.04 -28.57 -2.33
C THR A 9 32.22 -27.29 -2.18
N THR A 10 32.08 -26.57 -3.28
CA THR A 10 31.05 -25.53 -3.43
C THR A 10 29.69 -26.22 -3.30
N ARG A 11 29.04 -25.97 -2.16
CA ARG A 11 27.74 -26.52 -1.78
C ARG A 11 26.68 -26.02 -2.77
N ALA A 12 26.38 -26.83 -3.79
CA ALA A 12 25.31 -26.59 -4.74
C ALA A 12 23.97 -26.53 -3.99
N GLY A 13 23.47 -25.31 -3.77
CA GLY A 13 22.15 -25.07 -3.20
C GLY A 13 21.06 -25.64 -4.11
N ARG A 14 20.07 -26.31 -3.50
CA ARG A 14 18.84 -26.77 -4.17
C ARG A 14 18.24 -25.61 -4.97
N ARG A 15 18.31 -25.68 -6.30
CA ARG A 15 17.48 -24.82 -7.17
C ARG A 15 16.04 -25.22 -6.94
N GLY A 16 15.36 -24.44 -6.09
CA GLY A 16 13.91 -24.51 -5.95
C GLY A 16 13.25 -24.35 -7.32
N ARG A 17 12.10 -25.00 -7.48
CA ARG A 17 11.24 -24.85 -8.65
C ARG A 17 10.94 -23.36 -8.84
N VAL A 18 11.39 -22.78 -9.95
CA VAL A 18 11.11 -21.38 -10.30
C VAL A 18 9.59 -21.21 -10.35
N ALA A 19 9.07 -20.24 -9.60
CA ALA A 19 7.63 -19.99 -9.57
C ALA A 19 7.17 -19.49 -10.95
N LYS A 20 6.18 -20.17 -11.55
CA LYS A 20 5.56 -19.75 -12.81
C LYS A 20 4.77 -18.46 -12.58
N ALA A 21 4.82 -17.54 -13.54
CA ALA A 21 4.04 -16.31 -13.50
C ALA A 21 2.52 -16.62 -13.46
N PRO A 22 1.70 -15.81 -12.78
CA PRO A 22 0.24 -15.92 -12.81
C PRO A 22 -0.32 -15.75 -14.22
N GLU A 23 -1.22 -16.67 -14.61
CA GLU A 23 -1.90 -16.68 -15.91
C GLU A 23 -3.32 -16.09 -15.79
N GLY A 24 -3.83 -15.53 -16.89
CA GLY A 24 -5.17 -14.93 -16.98
C GLY A 24 -5.17 -13.41 -17.03
N ASP A 25 -6.24 -12.84 -17.55
CA ASP A 25 -6.41 -11.39 -17.77
C ASP A 25 -7.35 -10.72 -16.76
N GLU A 26 -7.84 -11.50 -15.80
CA GLU A 26 -8.65 -11.00 -14.69
C GLU A 26 -7.85 -9.97 -13.86
N PRO A 27 -8.50 -8.93 -13.29
CA PRO A 27 -7.83 -7.87 -12.54
C PRO A 27 -6.89 -8.39 -11.44
N ALA A 28 -7.31 -9.45 -10.73
CA ALA A 28 -6.50 -10.09 -9.70
C ALA A 28 -5.26 -10.81 -10.27
N ALA A 29 -5.39 -11.46 -11.43
CA ALA A 29 -4.29 -12.15 -12.11
C ALA A 29 -3.27 -11.15 -12.67
N VAL A 30 -3.75 -10.06 -13.27
CA VAL A 30 -2.90 -8.95 -13.74
C VAL A 30 -2.15 -8.31 -12.57
N PHE A 31 -2.84 -8.03 -11.46
CA PHE A 31 -2.21 -7.46 -10.26
C PHE A 31 -1.17 -8.41 -9.66
N ALA A 32 -1.47 -9.70 -9.57
CA ALA A 32 -0.51 -10.69 -9.07
C ALA A 32 0.71 -10.84 -9.99
N ARG A 33 0.56 -10.66 -11.30
CA ARG A 33 1.69 -10.64 -12.25
C ARG A 33 2.62 -9.46 -11.96
N GLN A 34 2.09 -8.29 -11.63
CA GLN A 34 2.91 -7.14 -11.21
C GLN A 34 3.68 -7.43 -9.90
N LEU A 35 3.06 -8.11 -8.93
CA LEU A 35 3.75 -8.54 -7.71
C LEU A 35 4.85 -9.58 -8.00
N TRP A 36 4.59 -10.50 -8.93
CA TRP A 36 5.58 -11.48 -9.38
C TRP A 36 6.77 -10.79 -10.08
N GLU A 37 6.52 -9.86 -11.00
CA GLU A 37 7.56 -9.07 -11.67
C GLU A 37 8.41 -8.29 -10.66
N LEU A 38 7.78 -7.66 -9.66
CA LEU A 38 8.48 -6.98 -8.58
C LEU A 38 9.40 -7.96 -7.82
N LYS A 39 8.91 -9.15 -7.47
CA LYS A 39 9.70 -10.18 -6.81
C LYS A 39 10.90 -10.59 -7.65
N GLN A 40 10.75 -10.72 -8.97
CA GLN A 40 11.87 -10.98 -9.88
C GLN A 40 12.89 -9.82 -9.89
N GLN A 41 12.43 -8.57 -9.94
CA GLN A 41 13.30 -7.39 -9.92
C GLN A 41 14.11 -7.27 -8.62
N ALA A 42 13.53 -7.71 -7.50
CA ALA A 42 14.19 -7.76 -6.19
C ALA A 42 15.12 -8.98 -6.01
N GLY A 43 15.39 -9.76 -7.07
CA GLY A 43 16.28 -10.93 -7.01
C GLY A 43 15.61 -12.24 -6.59
N ASP A 44 14.28 -12.30 -6.70
CA ASP A 44 13.44 -13.46 -6.36
C ASP A 44 13.64 -14.00 -4.93
N PRO A 45 13.57 -13.14 -3.89
CA PRO A 45 13.73 -13.61 -2.52
C PRO A 45 12.63 -14.60 -2.16
N SER A 46 12.95 -15.59 -1.32
CA SER A 46 11.93 -16.50 -0.81
C SER A 46 10.94 -15.74 0.09
N TYR A 47 9.70 -16.23 0.20
CA TYR A 47 8.73 -15.63 1.14
C TYR A 47 9.21 -15.71 2.60
N ASP A 48 10.10 -16.65 2.93
CA ASP A 48 10.71 -16.70 4.26
C ASP A 48 11.75 -15.58 4.41
N ALA A 49 12.58 -15.33 3.40
CA ALA A 49 13.54 -14.22 3.37
C ALA A 49 12.84 -12.86 3.43
N MET A 50 11.72 -12.68 2.71
CA MET A 50 10.90 -11.47 2.82
C MET A 50 10.47 -11.16 4.25
N ARG A 51 10.15 -12.19 5.05
CA ARG A 51 9.71 -12.03 6.44
C ARG A 51 10.85 -11.87 7.42
N GLN A 52 11.91 -12.66 7.25
CA GLN A 52 13.04 -12.72 8.18
C GLN A 52 14.03 -11.58 7.94
N ASP A 53 14.37 -11.32 6.68
CA ASP A 53 15.46 -10.43 6.29
C ASP A 53 14.96 -9.05 5.87
N HIS A 54 13.73 -8.98 5.35
CA HIS A 54 13.15 -7.74 4.79
C HIS A 54 11.90 -7.24 5.55
N GLY A 55 11.59 -7.86 6.70
CA GLY A 55 10.63 -7.35 7.67
C GLY A 55 9.16 -7.39 7.25
N ALA A 56 8.77 -8.22 6.28
CA ALA A 56 7.36 -8.42 5.94
C ALA A 56 6.59 -9.02 7.13
N LEU A 57 5.53 -8.34 7.56
CA LEU A 57 4.68 -8.79 8.67
C LEU A 57 3.61 -9.80 8.23
N ALA A 58 3.29 -9.85 6.94
CA ALA A 58 2.37 -10.82 6.38
C ALA A 58 2.90 -12.26 6.49
N SER A 59 1.99 -13.22 6.68
CA SER A 59 2.36 -14.63 6.77
C SER A 59 2.88 -15.17 5.43
N LYS A 60 3.70 -16.22 5.47
CA LYS A 60 4.21 -16.90 4.25
C LYS A 60 3.08 -17.31 3.31
N SER A 61 1.99 -17.86 3.86
CA SER A 61 0.83 -18.29 3.10
C SER A 61 0.09 -17.10 2.47
N ALA A 62 -0.01 -15.97 3.16
CA ALA A 62 -0.60 -14.74 2.61
C ALA A 62 0.23 -14.16 1.46
N LEU A 63 1.56 -14.05 1.62
CA LEU A 63 2.45 -13.58 0.55
C LEU A 63 2.40 -14.50 -0.68
N SER A 64 2.39 -15.81 -0.45
CA SER A 64 2.24 -16.81 -1.52
C SER A 64 0.87 -16.74 -2.19
N ALA A 65 -0.21 -16.51 -1.43
CA ALA A 65 -1.54 -16.35 -2.00
C ALA A 65 -1.65 -15.09 -2.87
N ALA A 66 -1.11 -13.96 -2.41
CA ALA A 66 -1.07 -12.70 -3.14
C ALA A 66 -0.40 -12.84 -4.52
N ALA A 67 0.74 -13.53 -4.57
CA ALA A 67 1.48 -13.75 -5.80
C ALA A 67 0.87 -14.80 -6.74
N ARG A 68 -0.17 -15.55 -6.33
CA ARG A 68 -0.83 -16.56 -7.19
C ARG A 68 -1.95 -15.99 -8.06
N GLY A 69 -2.53 -14.85 -7.70
CA GLY A 69 -3.57 -14.18 -8.51
C GLY A 69 -4.94 -14.84 -8.54
N ALA A 70 -5.21 -15.81 -7.65
CA ALA A 70 -6.53 -16.44 -7.55
C ALA A 70 -7.63 -15.48 -7.03
N GLN A 71 -7.23 -14.54 -6.17
CA GLN A 71 -8.08 -13.48 -5.62
C GLN A 71 -7.21 -12.24 -5.39
N LEU A 72 -7.82 -11.06 -5.39
CA LEU A 72 -7.11 -9.83 -5.06
C LEU A 72 -6.72 -9.86 -3.57
N PRO A 73 -5.43 -9.73 -3.21
CA PRO A 73 -5.01 -9.64 -1.81
C PRO A 73 -5.57 -8.38 -1.14
N SER A 74 -5.67 -8.37 0.19
CA SER A 74 -6.00 -7.13 0.92
C SER A 74 -4.92 -6.08 0.72
N TRP A 75 -5.25 -4.81 0.98
CA TRP A 75 -4.26 -3.73 0.92
C TRP A 75 -3.11 -3.96 1.90
N GLU A 76 -3.38 -4.42 3.13
CA GLU A 76 -2.34 -4.69 4.14
C GLU A 76 -1.38 -5.78 3.66
N THR A 77 -1.89 -6.87 3.08
CA THR A 77 -1.05 -7.94 2.53
C THR A 77 -0.22 -7.45 1.35
N THR A 78 -0.84 -6.65 0.47
CA THR A 78 -0.17 -6.02 -0.67
C THR A 78 0.96 -5.12 -0.19
N TRP A 79 0.70 -4.29 0.81
CA TRP A 79 1.67 -3.35 1.35
C TRP A 79 2.87 -4.06 1.96
N GLU A 80 2.66 -5.11 2.76
CA GLU A 80 3.78 -5.89 3.33
C GLU A 80 4.61 -6.60 2.26
N PHE A 81 3.97 -7.10 1.19
CA PHE A 81 4.67 -7.69 0.06
C PHE A 81 5.54 -6.66 -0.66
N VAL A 82 4.97 -5.49 -0.98
CA VAL A 82 5.63 -4.44 -1.74
C VAL A 82 6.72 -3.75 -0.92
N ARG A 83 6.41 -3.36 0.32
CA ARG A 83 7.33 -2.63 1.21
C ARG A 83 8.61 -3.42 1.45
N SER A 84 8.50 -4.72 1.72
CA SER A 84 9.68 -5.57 1.93
C SER A 84 10.60 -5.62 0.71
N LEU A 85 10.05 -5.55 -0.51
CA LEU A 85 10.84 -5.62 -1.75
C LEU A 85 11.30 -4.24 -2.24
N GLU A 86 10.39 -3.31 -2.48
CA GLU A 86 10.76 -2.01 -3.06
C GLU A 86 11.47 -1.10 -2.07
N VAL A 87 11.03 -1.07 -0.81
CA VAL A 87 11.67 -0.23 0.22
C VAL A 87 12.83 -1.01 0.85
N GLY A 88 12.60 -2.27 1.23
CA GLY A 88 13.59 -3.09 1.93
C GLY A 88 14.75 -3.55 1.05
N VAL A 89 14.50 -4.05 -0.16
CA VAL A 89 15.55 -4.58 -1.05
C VAL A 89 16.03 -3.54 -2.05
N LEU A 90 15.12 -2.85 -2.72
CA LEU A 90 15.45 -1.91 -3.80
C LEU A 90 15.73 -0.47 -3.31
N GLY A 91 15.57 -0.19 -2.01
CA GLY A 91 15.88 1.11 -1.41
C GLY A 91 15.06 2.27 -1.95
N GLN A 92 13.87 2.01 -2.48
CA GLN A 92 12.97 3.04 -2.99
C GLN A 92 12.31 3.81 -1.84
N ASP A 93 11.90 5.04 -2.12
CA ASP A 93 11.16 5.87 -1.18
C ASP A 93 9.82 5.22 -0.78
N GLU A 94 9.61 5.03 0.53
CA GLU A 94 8.44 4.31 1.07
C GLU A 94 7.12 4.96 0.63
N GLN A 95 7.04 6.28 0.64
CA GLN A 95 5.80 7.00 0.37
C GLN A 95 5.43 6.96 -1.11
N ARG A 96 6.41 7.23 -1.99
CA ARG A 96 6.23 7.12 -3.44
C ARG A 96 5.83 5.70 -3.85
N VAL A 97 6.43 4.69 -3.24
CA VAL A 97 6.08 3.28 -3.44
C VAL A 97 4.66 3.01 -2.97
N ARG A 98 4.29 3.46 -1.76
CA ARG A 98 2.95 3.27 -1.18
C ARG A 98 1.85 3.87 -2.03
N ALA A 99 1.98 5.14 -2.43
CA ALA A 99 1.00 5.84 -3.24
C ALA A 99 0.80 5.14 -4.61
N ARG A 100 1.91 4.82 -5.29
CA ARG A 100 1.88 4.13 -6.59
C ARG A 100 1.18 2.77 -6.51
N TRP A 101 1.51 1.98 -5.49
CA TRP A 101 0.90 0.65 -5.33
C TRP A 101 -0.53 0.72 -4.84
N ARG A 102 -0.89 1.74 -4.05
CA ARG A 102 -2.27 1.96 -3.63
C ARG A 102 -3.17 2.21 -4.84
N GLN A 103 -2.76 3.11 -5.73
CA GLN A 103 -3.49 3.38 -6.98
C GLN A 103 -3.67 2.12 -7.85
N ARG A 104 -2.64 1.27 -7.97
CA ARG A 104 -2.73 0.01 -8.72
C ARG A 104 -3.71 -0.97 -8.08
N TRP A 105 -3.68 -1.08 -6.75
CA TRP A 105 -4.58 -1.93 -5.99
C TRP A 105 -6.03 -1.46 -6.11
N ASP A 106 -6.28 -0.15 -5.95
CA ASP A 106 -7.62 0.43 -6.09
C ASP A 106 -8.18 0.22 -7.52
N ARG A 107 -7.34 0.32 -8.56
CA ARG A 107 -7.76 0.02 -9.95
C ARG A 107 -8.15 -1.45 -10.14
N ALA A 108 -7.43 -2.38 -9.52
CA ALA A 108 -7.76 -3.79 -9.57
C ALA A 108 -9.03 -4.13 -8.76
N ALA A 109 -9.26 -3.41 -7.65
CA ALA A 109 -10.45 -3.54 -6.81
C ALA A 109 -11.71 -2.93 -7.43
N ALA A 110 -11.57 -1.88 -8.25
CA ALA A 110 -12.69 -1.16 -8.86
C ALA A 110 -13.37 -1.91 -10.00
N VAL A 111 -12.80 -3.02 -10.49
CA VAL A 111 -13.44 -3.83 -11.52
C VAL A 111 -14.51 -4.69 -10.86
N PRO A 112 -15.80 -4.48 -11.15
CA PRO A 112 -16.85 -5.30 -10.57
C PRO A 112 -16.63 -6.75 -11.00
N ALA A 113 -16.69 -7.67 -10.03
CA ALA A 113 -16.70 -9.09 -10.34
C ALA A 113 -17.83 -9.37 -11.35
N PRO A 114 -17.60 -10.17 -12.41
CA PRO A 114 -18.69 -10.62 -13.24
C PRO A 114 -19.72 -11.27 -12.31
N VAL A 115 -20.93 -10.72 -12.33
CA VAL A 115 -22.09 -11.31 -11.65
C VAL A 115 -22.38 -12.64 -12.33
N THR A 116 -21.74 -13.71 -11.86
CA THR A 116 -22.22 -15.06 -12.11
C THR A 116 -23.63 -15.10 -11.54
N PRO A 117 -24.68 -15.40 -12.34
CA PRO A 117 -25.97 -15.73 -11.79
C PRO A 117 -25.74 -16.82 -10.74
N ALA A 118 -26.25 -16.60 -9.53
CA ALA A 118 -26.19 -17.59 -8.48
C ALA A 118 -26.96 -18.82 -8.94
N GLU A 119 -26.24 -19.78 -9.53
CA GLU A 119 -26.70 -21.15 -9.67
C GLU A 119 -27.06 -21.61 -8.26
N ARG A 120 -28.35 -21.86 -8.03
CA ARG A 120 -28.88 -22.44 -6.79
C ARG A 120 -27.98 -23.62 -6.40
N PRO A 121 -27.52 -23.74 -5.15
CA PRO A 121 -26.75 -24.90 -4.74
C PRO A 121 -27.58 -26.16 -4.95
N ALA A 122 -27.19 -26.98 -5.93
CA ALA A 122 -27.62 -28.37 -5.97
C ALA A 122 -27.05 -29.03 -4.71
N VAL A 123 -27.94 -29.53 -3.87
CA VAL A 123 -27.59 -30.26 -2.64
C VAL A 123 -26.72 -31.46 -3.04
N PRO A 124 -25.47 -31.59 -2.56
CA PRO A 124 -24.71 -32.80 -2.79
C PRO A 124 -25.26 -33.92 -1.91
N ALA A 125 -25.85 -34.93 -2.55
CA ALA A 125 -26.02 -36.24 -1.97
C ALA A 125 -24.65 -36.92 -1.89
N THR A 126 -24.02 -36.89 -0.71
CA THR A 126 -22.95 -37.80 -0.31
C THR A 126 -23.20 -38.14 1.15
N GLY A 127 -23.27 -39.39 1.57
CA GLY A 127 -22.28 -40.42 1.27
C GLY A 127 -21.61 -40.75 2.59
N ARG A 128 -22.24 -41.68 3.31
CA ARG A 128 -21.90 -42.22 4.62
C ARG A 128 -20.49 -42.85 4.60
N GLN A 129 -19.49 -42.27 5.27
CA GLN A 129 -18.35 -43.06 5.76
C GLN A 129 -17.55 -42.42 6.91
N ARG A 130 -17.70 -43.08 8.08
CA ARG A 130 -16.74 -43.30 9.18
C ARG A 130 -16.03 -42.11 9.83
N GLU A 131 -16.41 -41.75 11.06
CA GLU A 131 -16.11 -42.41 12.35
C GLU A 131 -14.75 -42.04 12.96
N ARG A 132 -14.85 -41.59 14.23
CA ARG A 132 -13.84 -41.52 15.30
C ARG A 132 -12.89 -40.32 15.18
N TRP A 133 -12.80 -39.43 16.15
CA TRP A 133 -12.60 -39.72 17.58
C TRP A 133 -13.37 -38.78 18.50
N VAL A 134 -13.90 -39.40 19.56
CA VAL A 134 -14.52 -38.80 20.72
C VAL A 134 -13.49 -38.79 21.86
N LEU A 135 -13.47 -37.67 22.59
CA LEU A 135 -12.94 -37.42 23.95
C LEU A 135 -11.42 -37.37 24.18
N GLY A 136 -11.01 -36.21 24.69
CA GLY A 136 -9.75 -35.96 25.37
C GLY A 136 -9.79 -34.61 26.08
N ALA A 137 -10.67 -34.48 27.07
CA ALA A 137 -10.62 -33.38 28.05
C ALA A 137 -9.74 -33.82 29.22
N ALA A 138 -8.67 -33.08 29.53
CA ALA A 138 -8.19 -32.84 30.89
C ALA A 138 -6.95 -31.91 30.90
N ALA A 139 -7.13 -30.77 31.57
CA ALA A 139 -6.20 -30.12 32.50
C ALA A 139 -4.74 -29.82 32.09
N ALA A 140 -4.45 -28.53 31.92
CA ALA A 140 -3.34 -27.89 32.63
C ALA A 140 -3.63 -26.38 32.77
N ILE A 141 -4.30 -26.03 33.87
CA ILE A 141 -4.25 -24.68 34.44
C ILE A 141 -2.92 -24.56 35.18
N GLY A 142 -2.21 -23.48 34.93
CA GLY A 142 -1.15 -22.99 35.80
C GLY A 142 0.21 -22.92 35.12
N VAL A 143 0.63 -21.71 34.77
CA VAL A 143 1.86 -21.07 35.26
C VAL A 143 2.15 -19.84 34.36
N LEU A 144 2.18 -18.67 35.01
CA LEU A 144 2.77 -17.38 34.59
C LEU A 144 1.90 -16.38 33.79
N LEU A 145 0.89 -15.84 34.50
CA LEU A 145 0.83 -14.39 34.72
C LEU A 145 2.17 -13.92 35.32
N VAL A 146 3.05 -13.25 34.53
CA VAL A 146 3.92 -12.10 34.88
C VAL A 146 4.73 -11.72 33.62
N ILE A 147 4.12 -11.07 32.62
CA ILE A 147 4.85 -10.15 31.69
C ILE A 147 3.88 -9.01 31.26
N ALA A 148 3.12 -8.46 32.20
CA ALA A 148 2.21 -7.33 31.95
C ALA A 148 2.76 -5.97 32.44
N LEU A 149 4.01 -5.93 32.93
CA LEU A 149 4.59 -4.74 33.58
C LEU A 149 6.02 -4.44 33.13
N TRP A 150 6.38 -4.76 31.89
CA TRP A 150 7.52 -4.09 31.28
C TRP A 150 7.02 -2.81 30.60
N PRO A 151 7.51 -1.63 31.00
CA PRO A 151 7.30 -0.43 30.21
C PRO A 151 7.90 -0.76 28.84
N ARG A 152 7.03 -0.83 27.82
CA ARG A 152 7.51 -0.89 26.45
C ARG A 152 8.40 0.36 26.30
N PRO A 153 9.67 0.24 25.91
CA PRO A 153 10.38 1.43 25.45
C PRO A 153 9.48 2.00 24.36
N ASP A 154 8.98 3.22 24.59
CA ASP A 154 8.30 3.98 23.57
C ASP A 154 9.19 3.91 22.35
N ARG A 155 8.76 3.12 21.34
CA ARG A 155 9.37 3.25 20.03
C ARG A 155 9.17 4.72 19.72
N PRO A 156 10.23 5.50 19.44
CA PRO A 156 10.02 6.78 18.81
C PRO A 156 9.30 6.44 17.51
N VAL A 157 7.99 6.64 17.49
CA VAL A 157 7.28 6.90 16.25
C VAL A 157 8.09 8.04 15.69
N PRO A 158 8.75 7.90 14.52
CA PRO A 158 9.23 9.08 13.84
C PRO A 158 7.98 9.92 13.63
N ALA A 159 7.82 10.93 14.49
CA ALA A 159 6.90 12.00 14.32
C ALA A 159 7.46 12.80 13.16
N THR A 160 7.33 12.26 11.95
CA THR A 160 7.13 13.09 10.78
C THR A 160 5.71 13.63 10.91
N ILE A 161 5.45 14.40 11.98
CA ILE A 161 4.31 15.28 12.02
C ILE A 161 4.69 16.28 10.94
N ALA A 162 4.16 16.09 9.72
CA ALA A 162 4.07 17.17 8.77
C ALA A 162 3.60 18.38 9.57
N GLU A 163 4.40 19.46 9.60
CA GLU A 163 4.09 20.61 10.45
C GLU A 163 2.61 20.95 10.27
N PRO A 164 1.84 21.03 11.37
CA PRO A 164 0.40 21.28 11.27
C PRO A 164 0.21 22.58 10.51
N CYS A 165 -0.78 22.62 9.61
CA CYS A 165 -1.06 23.83 8.87
C CYS A 165 -1.36 24.97 9.86
N GLU A 166 -0.53 26.00 9.84
CA GLU A 166 -0.62 27.08 10.81
C GLU A 166 -1.94 27.85 10.66
N ALA A 167 -2.37 28.49 11.76
CA ALA A 167 -3.49 29.41 11.71
C ALA A 167 -3.24 30.48 10.64
N THR A 168 -4.26 30.79 9.83
CA THR A 168 -4.21 31.73 8.68
C THR A 168 -3.42 31.28 7.45
N TRP A 169 -2.94 30.03 7.41
CA TRP A 169 -2.33 29.46 6.21
C TRP A 169 -3.32 28.58 5.44
N LEU A 170 -3.07 28.44 4.14
CA LEU A 170 -3.64 27.41 3.31
C LEU A 170 -2.53 26.45 2.92
N CYS A 171 -2.72 25.17 3.21
CA CYS A 171 -1.77 24.10 2.94
C CYS A 171 -2.40 23.07 2.00
N LEU A 172 -1.64 22.66 0.99
CA LEU A 172 -2.01 21.59 0.07
C LEU A 172 -1.01 20.44 0.21
N TYR A 173 -1.56 19.23 0.23
CA TYR A 173 -0.82 18.01 0.51
C TYR A 173 -0.91 17.06 -0.67
N ARG A 174 0.21 16.38 -0.92
CA ARG A 174 0.35 15.44 -2.01
C ARG A 174 -0.22 14.06 -1.70
N ASN A 175 -0.52 13.79 -0.44
CA ASN A 175 -1.15 12.54 0.00
C ASN A 175 -2.40 12.82 0.83
N ILE A 176 -3.13 11.75 1.12
CA ILE A 176 -4.23 11.77 2.10
C ILE A 176 -3.67 11.93 3.52
N GLY A 177 -4.51 12.38 4.45
CA GLY A 177 -4.16 12.44 5.88
C GLY A 177 -3.30 13.61 6.31
N PHE A 178 -3.15 14.65 5.46
CA PHE A 178 -2.25 15.79 5.69
C PHE A 178 -0.76 15.41 5.71
N ASP A 179 -0.40 14.37 4.95
CA ASP A 179 0.97 13.93 4.77
C ASP A 179 1.57 14.52 3.47
N ASP A 180 2.88 14.82 3.51
CA ASP A 180 3.63 15.39 2.37
C ASP A 180 3.06 16.76 1.95
N MET A 181 3.31 17.77 2.79
CA MET A 181 2.94 19.16 2.49
C MET A 181 3.92 19.73 1.46
N ASN A 182 3.44 20.02 0.26
CA ASN A 182 4.28 20.57 -0.80
C ASN A 182 4.02 22.06 -1.07
N PHE A 183 2.89 22.58 -0.59
CA PHE A 183 2.51 23.97 -0.79
C PHE A 183 1.87 24.54 0.47
N ARG A 184 2.31 25.73 0.85
CA ARG A 184 1.64 26.57 1.84
C ARG A 184 1.70 28.03 1.45
N THR A 185 0.63 28.77 1.71
CA THR A 185 0.58 30.21 1.44
C THR A 185 -0.30 30.94 2.46
N GLN A 186 0.03 32.20 2.73
CA GLN A 186 -0.85 33.18 3.37
C GLN A 186 -1.35 34.24 2.37
N ARG A 187 -0.84 34.21 1.13
CA ARG A 187 -1.14 35.23 0.14
C ARG A 187 -2.57 35.05 -0.36
N GLN A 188 -3.31 36.15 -0.33
CA GLN A 188 -4.66 36.24 -0.90
C GLN A 188 -4.59 36.82 -2.31
N ASN A 189 -5.57 36.50 -3.15
CA ASN A 189 -5.68 37.03 -4.52
C ASN A 189 -4.42 36.80 -5.36
N ALA A 190 -3.84 35.61 -5.24
CA ALA A 190 -2.68 35.18 -6.02
C ALA A 190 -2.93 33.81 -6.64
N CYS A 191 -2.15 33.49 -7.66
CA CYS A 191 -2.20 32.22 -8.38
C CYS A 191 -0.81 31.57 -8.42
N TRP A 192 -0.80 30.25 -8.44
CA TRP A 192 0.39 29.41 -8.49
C TRP A 192 0.18 28.29 -9.48
N ARG A 193 1.24 27.91 -10.16
CA ARG A 193 1.25 26.72 -11.00
C ARG A 193 1.57 25.52 -10.12
N LEU A 194 0.70 24.51 -10.09
CA LEU A 194 0.84 23.35 -9.21
C LEU A 194 2.07 22.50 -9.54
N ALA A 195 2.50 22.50 -10.81
CA ALA A 195 3.71 21.81 -11.25
C ALA A 195 4.98 22.31 -10.56
N ASP A 196 5.04 23.60 -10.19
CA ASP A 196 6.19 24.19 -9.50
C ASP A 196 6.36 23.67 -8.06
N TYR A 197 5.34 22.97 -7.55
CA TYR A 197 5.26 22.42 -6.20
C TYR A 197 5.02 20.89 -6.21
N ASP A 198 5.24 20.20 -7.33
CA ASP A 198 4.97 18.75 -7.46
C ASP A 198 3.51 18.31 -7.15
N LEU A 199 2.56 19.24 -7.24
CA LEU A 199 1.14 19.03 -6.92
C LEU A 199 0.24 18.90 -8.16
N GLN A 200 0.81 18.90 -9.37
CA GLN A 200 0.02 18.70 -10.59
C GLN A 200 -0.65 17.33 -10.56
N ASP A 201 -1.98 17.32 -10.68
CA ASP A 201 -2.84 16.13 -10.58
C ASP A 201 -2.68 15.33 -9.27
N ALA A 202 -2.13 15.96 -8.23
CA ALA A 202 -1.67 15.28 -7.03
C ALA A 202 -2.03 16.01 -5.74
N VAL A 203 -3.14 16.75 -5.69
CA VAL A 203 -3.67 17.30 -4.42
C VAL A 203 -4.70 16.32 -3.86
N PHE A 204 -4.37 15.68 -2.73
CA PHE A 204 -5.19 14.61 -2.12
C PHE A 204 -5.69 14.95 -0.72
N SER A 205 -5.10 15.94 -0.06
CA SER A 205 -5.68 16.55 1.13
C SER A 205 -5.32 18.04 1.19
N TYR A 206 -6.10 18.81 1.97
CA TYR A 206 -5.88 20.24 2.14
C TYR A 206 -6.38 20.71 3.50
N ASP A 207 -5.76 21.75 4.01
CA ASP A 207 -6.23 22.49 5.17
C ASP A 207 -6.22 23.99 4.83
N ASN A 208 -7.40 24.61 4.81
CA ASN A 208 -7.56 26.02 4.47
C ASN A 208 -7.99 26.83 5.70
N ASN A 209 -7.02 27.26 6.49
CA ASN A 209 -7.23 28.14 7.64
C ASN A 209 -7.34 29.63 7.25
N MET A 210 -7.42 29.96 5.95
CA MET A 210 -7.59 31.33 5.46
C MET A 210 -9.07 31.73 5.37
N PRO A 211 -9.39 33.03 5.50
CA PRO A 211 -10.75 33.56 5.36
C PRO A 211 -11.21 33.69 3.90
N VAL A 212 -10.51 33.06 2.95
CA VAL A 212 -10.82 33.11 1.51
C VAL A 212 -10.83 31.70 0.93
N ALA A 213 -11.65 31.51 -0.11
CA ALA A 213 -11.69 30.25 -0.85
C ALA A 213 -10.44 30.07 -1.71
N GLY A 214 -10.09 28.81 -1.97
CA GLY A 214 -9.15 28.40 -3.01
C GLY A 214 -9.89 27.85 -4.23
N ARG A 215 -9.34 28.02 -5.42
CA ARG A 215 -9.89 27.51 -6.68
C ARG A 215 -8.80 26.86 -7.51
N PHE A 216 -9.14 25.75 -8.13
CA PHE A 216 -8.29 25.01 -9.05
C PHE A 216 -8.72 25.26 -10.48
N TYR A 217 -7.74 25.41 -11.36
CA TYR A 217 -8.00 25.59 -12.79
C TYR A 217 -7.17 24.61 -13.61
N ASP A 218 -7.75 24.16 -14.72
CA ASP A 218 -7.06 23.29 -15.67
C ASP A 218 -6.12 24.06 -16.61
N SER A 219 -5.57 23.35 -17.61
CA SER A 219 -4.70 23.93 -18.64
C SER A 219 -5.40 24.98 -19.53
N ALA A 220 -6.72 24.89 -19.67
CA ALA A 220 -7.55 25.83 -20.42
C ALA A 220 -8.05 26.99 -19.54
N LYS A 221 -7.61 27.04 -18.27
CA LYS A 221 -8.03 28.02 -17.25
C LYS A 221 -9.52 27.92 -16.90
N ALA A 222 -10.16 26.77 -17.13
CA ALA A 222 -11.51 26.48 -16.65
C ALA A 222 -11.44 26.00 -15.19
N GLU A 223 -12.45 26.34 -14.38
CA GLU A 223 -12.51 25.94 -12.97
C GLU A 223 -12.71 24.42 -12.87
N ALA A 224 -11.75 23.73 -12.24
CA ALA A 224 -11.75 22.28 -12.05
C ALA A 224 -12.20 21.86 -10.64
N GLY A 225 -12.15 22.78 -9.67
CA GLY A 225 -12.58 22.53 -8.29
C GLY A 225 -12.37 23.73 -7.38
N ASN A 226 -12.88 23.65 -6.15
CA ASN A 226 -12.72 24.69 -5.15
C ASN A 226 -12.57 24.13 -3.72
N ILE A 227 -11.98 24.97 -2.86
CA ILE A 227 -11.85 24.75 -1.42
C ILE A 227 -12.49 25.96 -0.73
N ARG A 228 -13.37 25.72 0.24
CA ARG A 228 -14.04 26.80 0.99
C ARG A 228 -13.10 27.41 2.01
N ALA A 229 -13.40 28.64 2.43
CA ALA A 229 -12.69 29.30 3.52
C ALA A 229 -12.92 28.55 4.84
N GLY A 230 -11.87 28.31 5.63
CA GLY A 230 -11.96 27.60 6.90
C GLY A 230 -12.24 26.09 6.78
N ASP A 231 -12.09 25.50 5.60
CA ASP A 231 -12.42 24.10 5.33
C ASP A 231 -11.18 23.23 5.28
N SER A 232 -11.34 21.94 5.60
CA SER A 232 -10.27 20.95 5.53
C SER A 232 -10.79 19.61 5.03
N SER A 233 -9.98 18.90 4.26
CA SER A 233 -10.26 17.54 3.85
C SER A 233 -9.02 16.68 3.95
N ARG A 234 -9.16 15.55 4.65
CA ARG A 234 -8.10 14.52 4.79
C ARG A 234 -8.04 13.56 3.61
N ASP A 235 -9.10 13.50 2.81
CA ASP A 235 -9.21 12.59 1.68
C ASP A 235 -10.10 13.26 0.64
N SER A 236 -9.48 14.08 -0.21
CA SER A 236 -10.11 14.58 -1.42
C SER A 236 -9.78 13.63 -2.56
N SER A 237 -10.80 13.27 -3.36
CA SER A 237 -10.56 12.74 -4.70
C SER A 237 -9.57 13.67 -5.41
N ALA A 238 -8.47 13.11 -5.94
CA ALA A 238 -7.45 13.89 -6.63
C ALA A 238 -8.12 14.86 -7.60
N LEU A 239 -7.78 16.14 -7.51
CA LEU A 239 -8.25 17.14 -8.45
C LEU A 239 -7.49 16.97 -9.76
N THR A 240 -7.82 15.90 -10.48
CA THR A 240 -7.21 15.54 -11.75
C THR A 240 -7.51 16.59 -12.81
N GLY A 241 -6.51 16.98 -13.57
CA GLY A 241 -6.53 18.03 -14.58
C GLY A 241 -6.14 19.42 -14.05
N ALA A 242 -6.02 19.61 -12.73
CA ALA A 242 -5.66 20.90 -12.16
C ALA A 242 -4.19 21.25 -12.42
N GLN A 243 -3.97 22.40 -13.06
CA GLN A 243 -2.64 22.97 -13.32
C GLN A 243 -2.34 24.22 -12.50
N TRP A 244 -3.38 24.95 -12.11
CA TRP A 244 -3.26 26.19 -11.37
C TRP A 244 -4.09 26.12 -10.10
N PHE A 245 -3.60 26.80 -9.08
CA PHE A 245 -4.32 27.05 -7.84
C PHE A 245 -4.32 28.56 -7.56
N CYS A 246 -5.48 29.11 -7.22
CA CYS A 246 -5.62 30.52 -6.90
C CYS A 246 -6.43 30.73 -5.61
N THR A 247 -6.11 31.78 -4.86
CA THR A 247 -6.84 32.18 -3.65
C THR A 247 -7.71 33.41 -3.92
N GLY A 248 -8.86 33.51 -3.24
CA GLY A 248 -9.74 34.67 -3.30
C GLY A 248 -10.40 34.84 -4.67
N SER A 249 -10.27 36.04 -5.26
CA SER A 249 -10.86 36.39 -6.56
C SER A 249 -9.91 36.27 -7.75
N ALA A 250 -8.64 35.90 -7.51
CA ALA A 250 -7.64 35.78 -8.57
C ALA A 250 -7.95 34.64 -9.54
N ARG A 251 -7.50 34.82 -10.78
CA ARG A 251 -7.61 33.84 -11.88
C ARG A 251 -6.29 33.82 -12.67
N PRO A 252 -5.87 32.65 -13.19
CA PRO A 252 -4.59 32.49 -13.88
C PRO A 252 -4.58 33.03 -15.31
#